data_AF-A0A2K4ZNL4-F1
#
_entry.id   AF-A0A2K4ZNL4-F1
#
_cell.length_a   1.000
_cell.length_b   1.000
_cell.length_c   1.000
_cell.angle_alpha   90.00
_cell.angle_beta   90.00
_cell.angle_gamma   90.00
#
_symmetry.space_group_name_H-M   'P 1'
#
loop_
_entity.id
_entity.type
_entity.pdbx_description
1 polymer ?
#
loop_
_entity_poly.entity_id
_entity_poly.type
_entity_poly.pdbx_seq_one_letter_code
_entity_poly.pdbx_strand_id
1 'polypeptide(L)'
;MGVLGISTCNDAEPWRYYIAVSTSQEKDDLEEYTVPAATWAIFSGQGTNQSIQELERRIVTEWLPTSGYEYGNAPDVEVYLNPDPQNAQYEVWIPVVKK
;
A
#
# COMPACT_ATOMS: atom_id res chain seq x y z
N MET A 1 -1.85 -13.67 -6.43
CA MET A 1 -1.87 -12.40 -5.68
C MET A 1 -3.24 -12.28 -5.04
N GLY A 2 -3.29 -11.85 -3.77
CA GLY A 2 -4.53 -11.70 -3.00
C GLY A 2 -5.25 -10.38 -3.31
N VAL A 3 -6.11 -9.96 -2.39
CA VAL A 3 -6.78 -8.65 -2.44
C VAL A 3 -5.76 -7.56 -2.09
N LEU A 4 -5.87 -6.41 -2.75
CA LEU A 4 -5.03 -5.24 -2.56
C LEU A 4 -5.87 -4.06 -2.04
N GLY A 5 -5.34 -3.35 -1.05
CA GLY A 5 -5.77 -1.99 -0.72
C GLY A 5 -4.84 -1.01 -1.41
N ILE A 6 -5.37 -0.11 -2.24
CA ILE A 6 -4.56 0.90 -2.94
C ILE A 6 -5.01 2.29 -2.51
N SER A 7 -4.12 3.04 -1.87
CA SER A 7 -4.37 4.42 -1.45
C SER A 7 -3.66 5.38 -2.40
N THR A 8 -4.40 6.07 -3.27
CA THR A 8 -3.81 7.04 -4.20
C THR A 8 -3.63 8.39 -3.49
N CYS A 9 -2.55 8.50 -2.75
CA CYS A 9 -2.02 9.76 -2.22
C CYS A 9 -0.98 10.30 -3.21
N ASN A 10 -1.45 10.96 -4.28
CA ASN A 10 -0.55 11.70 -5.17
C ASN A 10 -0.94 13.18 -5.18
N ASP A 11 -0.01 14.05 -5.61
CA ASP A 11 -0.24 15.50 -5.65
C ASP A 11 -1.16 15.93 -6.81
N ALA A 12 -1.55 15.01 -7.70
CA ALA A 12 -2.19 15.31 -8.98
C ALA A 12 -3.70 15.04 -9.00
N GLU A 13 -4.19 14.12 -8.17
CA GLU A 13 -5.57 13.65 -8.17
C GLU A 13 -6.17 13.68 -6.75
N PRO A 14 -7.49 13.82 -6.61
CA PRO A 14 -8.14 13.66 -5.31
C PRO A 14 -7.84 12.28 -4.73
N TRP A 15 -7.65 12.23 -3.41
CA TRP A 15 -7.39 10.98 -2.70
C TRP A 15 -8.51 9.96 -2.93
N ARG A 16 -8.14 8.72 -3.27
CA ARG A 16 -9.05 7.59 -3.47
C ARG A 16 -8.46 6.35 -2.84
N TYR A 17 -9.35 5.48 -2.37
CA TYR A 17 -9.00 4.18 -1.85
C TYR A 17 -9.69 3.10 -2.68
N TYR A 18 -8.91 2.15 -3.19
CA TYR A 18 -9.40 1.03 -3.99
C TYR A 18 -9.25 -0.27 -3.21
N ILE A 19 -10.28 -1.11 -3.30
CA ILE A 19 -10.19 -2.54 -2.96
C ILE A 19 -10.11 -3.27 -4.30
N ALA A 20 -8.93 -3.80 -4.63
CA ALA A 20 -8.60 -4.22 -5.98
C ALA A 20 -7.90 -5.59 -6.02
N VAL A 21 -7.77 -6.12 -7.23
CA VAL A 21 -6.92 -7.29 -7.55
C VAL A 21 -6.03 -6.93 -8.73
N SER A 22 -4.80 -7.43 -8.75
CA SER A 22 -3.94 -7.31 -9.92
C SER A 22 -4.44 -8.23 -11.03
N THR A 23 -4.67 -7.71 -12.23
CA THR A 23 -5.14 -8.50 -13.37
C THR A 23 -4.48 -8.02 -14.65
N SER A 24 -4.38 -8.91 -15.64
CA SER A 24 -4.04 -8.57 -17.03
C SER A 24 -5.24 -8.76 -17.97
N GLN A 25 -6.43 -9.01 -17.41
CA GLN A 25 -7.69 -9.12 -18.14
C GLN A 25 -8.27 -7.71 -18.35
N GLU A 26 -9.10 -7.54 -19.38
CA GLU A 26 -9.81 -6.29 -19.59
C GLU A 26 -10.72 -5.98 -18.40
N LYS A 27 -10.84 -4.70 -18.08
CA LYS A 27 -11.83 -4.23 -17.11
C LYS A 27 -13.22 -4.36 -17.74
N ASP A 28 -14.10 -5.12 -17.11
CA ASP A 28 -15.53 -5.11 -17.43
C ASP A 28 -16.15 -3.79 -16.91
N ASP A 29 -17.22 -3.88 -16.12
CA ASP A 29 -17.88 -2.73 -15.47
C ASP A 29 -17.10 -2.19 -14.25
N LEU A 30 -15.86 -2.64 -14.06
CA LEU A 30 -14.98 -2.20 -12.98
C LEU A 30 -14.11 -1.01 -13.40
N GLU A 31 -13.61 -0.34 -12.38
CA GLU A 31 -12.61 0.71 -12.53
C GLU A 31 -11.21 0.11 -12.52
N GLU A 32 -10.34 0.67 -13.36
CA GLU A 32 -8.94 0.26 -13.47
C GLU A 32 -8.05 1.41 -13.02
N TYR A 33 -7.01 1.06 -12.27
CA TYR A 33 -5.97 1.99 -11.88
C TYR A 33 -4.60 1.35 -12.14
N THR A 34 -3.77 2.01 -12.94
CA THR A 34 -2.40 1.56 -13.21
C THR A 34 -1.47 2.10 -12.13
N VAL A 35 -0.94 1.21 -11.30
CA VAL A 35 0.11 1.57 -10.34
C VAL A 35 1.42 1.81 -11.11
N PRO A 36 2.01 3.02 -11.05
CA PRO A 36 3.26 3.30 -11.76
C PRO A 36 4.42 2.49 -11.18
N ALA A 37 5.44 2.24 -11.99
CA ALA A 37 6.66 1.63 -11.52
C ALA A 37 7.34 2.54 -10.48
N ALA A 38 7.61 2.00 -9.30
CA ALA A 38 8.24 2.71 -8.19
C ALA A 38 9.22 1.79 -7.44
N THR A 39 10.04 2.39 -6.57
CA THR A 39 10.82 1.65 -5.58
C THR A 39 10.00 1.56 -4.30
N TRP A 40 9.97 0.39 -3.67
CA TRP A 40 9.09 0.11 -2.54
C TRP A 40 9.89 -0.26 -1.30
N ALA A 41 9.51 0.33 -0.16
CA ALA A 41 9.85 -0.19 1.15
C ALA A 41 8.71 -1.10 1.62
N ILE A 42 9.02 -2.37 1.87
CA ILE A 42 8.02 -3.41 2.16
C ILE A 42 8.13 -3.80 3.63
N PHE A 43 7.00 -3.75 4.33
CA PHE A 43 6.90 -4.10 5.75
C PHE A 43 5.82 -5.15 5.95
N SER A 44 6.22 -6.33 6.42
CA SER A 44 5.28 -7.40 6.76
C SER A 44 4.65 -7.18 8.13
N GLY A 45 3.38 -7.50 8.26
CA GLY A 45 2.63 -7.43 9.50
C GLY A 45 1.62 -8.57 9.65
N GLN A 46 1.14 -8.74 10.86
CA GLN A 46 0.07 -9.67 11.19
C GLN A 46 -0.80 -9.10 12.30
N GLY A 47 -2.11 -9.30 12.22
CA GLY A 47 -3.03 -8.90 13.28
C GLY A 47 -4.38 -8.44 12.72
N THR A 48 -4.90 -7.37 13.29
CA THR A 48 -6.18 -6.79 12.91
C THR A 48 -5.98 -5.53 12.06
N ASN A 49 -7.09 -4.93 11.59
CA ASN A 49 -7.07 -3.63 10.94
C ASN A 49 -6.48 -2.50 11.81
N GLN A 50 -6.42 -2.67 13.14
CA GLN A 50 -5.73 -1.70 14.00
C GLN A 50 -4.21 -1.84 13.88
N SER A 51 -3.71 -3.07 13.79
CA SER A 51 -2.28 -3.37 13.69
C SER A 51 -1.66 -2.83 12.40
N ILE A 52 -2.41 -2.80 11.28
CA ILE A 52 -1.92 -2.24 10.01
C ILE A 52 -1.78 -0.71 10.10
N GLN A 53 -2.77 -0.01 10.66
CA GLN A 53 -2.70 1.44 10.86
C GLN A 53 -1.58 1.85 11.83
N GLU A 54 -1.35 1.05 12.88
CA GLU A 54 -0.23 1.25 13.79
C GLU A 54 1.12 1.06 13.08
N LEU A 55 1.22 0.05 12.22
CA LEU A 55 2.42 -0.19 11.41
C LEU A 55 2.69 0.98 10.46
N GLU A 56 1.70 1.41 9.68
CA GLU A 56 1.78 2.56 8.78
C GLU A 56 2.23 3.83 9.50
N ARG A 57 1.62 4.13 10.65
CA ARG A 57 2.02 5.26 11.49
C ARG A 57 3.50 5.19 11.83
N ARG A 58 3.99 4.04 12.28
CA ARG A 58 5.40 3.86 12.66
C ARG A 58 6.33 3.95 11.45
N ILE A 59 5.93 3.44 10.30
CA ILE A 59 6.72 3.57 9.06
C ILE A 59 6.94 5.05 8.75
N VAL A 60 5.88 5.87 8.76
CA VAL A 60 5.95 7.29 8.42
C VAL A 60 6.63 8.13 9.51
N THR A 61 6.35 7.86 10.79
CA THR A 61 6.86 8.72 11.88
C THR A 61 8.21 8.31 12.44
N GLU A 62 8.59 7.03 12.35
CA GLU A 62 9.82 6.50 12.97
C GLU A 62 10.84 6.07 11.92
N TRP A 63 10.44 5.23 10.97
CA TRP A 63 11.36 4.66 9.99
C TRP A 63 11.73 5.66 8.89
N LEU A 64 10.76 6.27 8.21
CA LEU A 64 10.99 7.12 7.05
C LEU A 64 11.96 8.29 7.34
N PRO A 65 11.85 9.03 8.46
CA PRO A 65 12.77 10.14 8.76
C PRO A 65 14.23 9.71 8.87
N THR A 66 14.48 8.47 9.32
CA THR A 66 15.83 7.92 9.60
C THR A 66 16.34 6.96 8.52
N SER A 67 15.50 6.56 7.57
CA SER A 67 15.78 5.53 6.57
C SER A 67 16.80 5.91 5.49
N GLY A 68 17.05 7.20 5.28
CA GLY A 68 17.77 7.70 4.10
C GLY A 68 16.92 7.80 2.82
N TYR A 69 15.60 7.61 2.93
CA TYR A 69 14.63 7.74 1.84
C TYR A 69 13.61 8.85 2.13
N GLU A 70 12.95 9.33 1.08
CA GLU A 70 11.78 10.21 1.12
C GLU A 70 10.55 9.49 0.55
N TYR A 71 9.37 10.01 0.86
CA TYR A 71 8.11 9.49 0.33
C TYR A 71 8.06 9.65 -1.19
N GLY A 72 7.83 8.56 -1.90
CA GLY A 72 7.74 8.57 -3.36
C GLY A 72 6.35 9.02 -3.84
N ASN A 73 6.28 9.55 -5.06
CA ASN A 73 5.01 9.97 -5.68
C ASN A 73 4.33 8.79 -6.40
N ALA A 74 3.86 7.82 -5.64
CA ALA A 74 3.11 6.64 -6.08
C ALA A 74 2.08 6.28 -5.00
N PRO A 75 1.07 5.42 -5.27
CA PRO A 75 0.12 5.02 -4.25
C PRO A 75 0.74 4.10 -3.21
N ASP A 76 0.18 4.08 -2.00
CA ASP A 76 0.49 3.05 -1.01
C ASP A 76 -0.27 1.77 -1.32
N VAL A 77 0.36 0.62 -1.09
CA VAL A 77 -0.24 -0.70 -1.40
C VAL A 77 -0.24 -1.59 -0.16
N GLU A 78 -1.42 -2.03 0.24
CA GLU A 78 -1.65 -3.07 1.24
C GLU A 78 -1.90 -4.40 0.52
N VAL A 79 -1.01 -5.38 0.71
CA VAL A 79 -1.15 -6.72 0.13
C VAL A 79 -1.69 -7.67 1.18
N TYR A 80 -2.93 -8.14 1.03
CA TYR A 80 -3.53 -9.11 1.95
C TYR A 80 -3.18 -10.54 1.54
N LEU A 81 -2.33 -11.19 2.34
CA LEU A 81 -1.89 -12.59 2.16
C LEU A 81 -2.84 -13.58 2.84
N ASN A 82 -3.40 -13.19 3.98
CA ASN A 82 -4.47 -13.90 4.68
C ASN A 82 -5.60 -12.92 5.03
N PRO A 83 -6.83 -13.14 4.55
CA PRO A 83 -7.95 -12.22 4.78
C PRO A 83 -8.69 -12.44 6.12
N ASP A 84 -8.23 -13.33 7.00
CA ASP A 84 -8.83 -13.54 8.33
C ASP A 84 -8.80 -12.22 9.14
N PRO A 85 -9.93 -11.57 9.45
CA PRO A 85 -9.94 -10.27 10.12
C PRO A 85 -9.33 -10.28 11.54
N GLN A 86 -9.27 -11.44 12.18
CA GLN A 86 -8.67 -11.61 13.51
C GLN A 86 -7.18 -11.94 13.43
N ASN A 87 -6.70 -12.35 12.26
CA ASN A 87 -5.34 -12.82 12.06
C ASN A 87 -4.87 -12.56 10.63
N ALA A 88 -5.09 -11.33 10.16
CA ALA A 88 -4.76 -10.94 8.81
C ALA A 88 -3.24 -10.95 8.70
N GLN A 89 -2.74 -11.49 7.61
CA GLN A 89 -1.32 -11.41 7.26
C GLN A 89 -1.23 -10.51 6.05
N TYR A 90 -0.40 -9.49 6.14
CA TYR A 90 -0.34 -8.45 5.14
C TYR A 90 1.06 -7.88 4.98
N GLU A 91 1.27 -7.23 3.85
CA GLU A 91 2.43 -6.39 3.60
C GLU A 91 1.96 -4.96 3.32
N VAL A 92 2.65 -3.98 3.89
CA VAL A 92 2.47 -2.57 3.59
C VAL A 92 3.65 -2.14 2.73
N TRP A 93 3.36 -1.67 1.52
CA TRP A 93 4.34 -1.23 0.54
C TRP A 93 4.24 0.28 0.42
N ILE A 94 5.26 0.97 0.91
CA ILE A 94 5.37 2.43 0.84
C ILE A 94 6.31 2.81 -0.30
N PRO A 95 5.91 3.71 -1.21
CA PRO A 95 6.76 4.17 -2.28
C PRO A 95 7.87 5.06 -1.71
N VAL A 96 9.10 4.83 -2.16
CA VAL A 96 10.27 5.54 -1.64
C VAL A 96 11.19 6.01 -2.77
N VAL A 97 11.85 7.14 -2.53
CA VAL A 97 12.94 7.67 -3.35
C VAL A 97 14.16 7.92 -2.48
N LYS A 98 15.37 7.75 -3.01
CA LYS A 98 16.59 8.07 -2.24
C LYS A 98 16.66 9.58 -1.99
N LYS A 99 17.03 9.95 -0.76
CA LYS A 99 17.47 11.31 -0.42
C LYS A 99 18.73 11.70 -1.19
#